data_AF-A0A5S3VS17-F1
#
_entry.id   AF-A0A5S3VS17-F1
#
_cell.length_a   1.000
_cell.length_b   1.000
_cell.length_c   1.000
_cell.angle_alpha   90.00
_cell.angle_beta   90.00
_cell.angle_gamma   90.00
#
_symmetry.space_group_name_H-M   'P 1'
#
loop_
_entity.id
_entity.type
_entity.pdbx_description
1 polymer ?
#
loop_
_entity_poly.entity_id
_entity_poly.type
_entity_poly.pdbx_seq_one_letter_code
_entity_poly.pdbx_strand_id
1 'polypeptide(L)' 'GYIPMISGRGLGHTGGTLDKLESIPGFDIFPDDNRFREIIKDVGVAIIGQTSSLAPADKRFYATRDITA' A
#
# COMPACT_ATOMS: atom_id res chain seq x y z
N GLY A 1 3.91 -16.85 -11.01
CA GLY A 1 3.38 -16.64 -9.64
C GLY A 1 2.95 -15.20 -9.52
N TYR A 2 1.93 -14.91 -8.72
CA TYR A 2 1.44 -13.55 -8.50
C TYR A 2 2.12 -12.91 -7.27
N ILE A 3 2.39 -11.60 -7.32
CA ILE A 3 3.00 -10.85 -6.21
C ILE A 3 2.06 -9.70 -5.78
N PRO A 4 1.03 -10.00 -4.95
CA PRO A 4 0.23 -8.98 -4.28
C PRO A 4 0.97 -8.49 -3.02
N MET A 5 1.52 -7.28 -3.06
CA MET A 5 2.24 -6.68 -1.94
C MET A 5 1.44 -5.53 -1.32
N ILE A 6 1.19 -5.63 -0.01
CA ILE A 6 0.68 -4.53 0.80
C ILE A 6 1.89 -3.86 1.47
N SER A 7 2.04 -2.55 1.28
CA SER A 7 3.15 -1.79 1.84
C SER A 7 2.66 -0.66 2.76
N GLY A 8 3.55 -0.20 3.63
CA GLY A 8 3.35 0.95 4.50
C GLY A 8 4.00 2.23 3.98
N ARG A 9 3.63 3.35 4.60
CA ARG A 9 4.36 4.62 4.54
C ARG A 9 5.58 4.60 5.47
N GLY A 10 6.41 5.62 5.32
CA GLY A 10 7.58 5.87 6.15
C GLY A 10 7.23 6.01 7.63
N LEU A 11 8.23 5.77 8.47
CA LEU A 11 8.15 5.94 9.93
C LEU A 11 9.38 6.73 10.39
N GLY A 12 9.15 7.82 11.12
CA GLY A 12 10.22 8.73 11.57
C GLY A 12 11.06 9.26 10.39
N HIS A 13 12.38 9.07 10.44
CA HIS A 13 13.31 9.52 9.39
C HIS A 13 13.42 8.57 8.18
N THR A 14 12.70 7.45 8.17
CA THR A 14 12.78 6.47 7.08
C THR A 14 11.62 6.65 6.10
N GLY A 15 11.92 6.84 4.81
CA GLY A 15 10.89 6.89 3.76
C GLY A 15 10.36 5.50 3.40
N GLY A 16 9.04 5.36 3.27
CA GLY A 16 8.38 4.10 2.94
C GLY A 16 8.28 3.85 1.45
N THR A 17 7.95 2.61 1.07
CA THR A 17 7.77 2.25 -0.35
C THR A 17 6.62 3.04 -0.98
N LEU A 18 5.53 3.27 -0.25
CA LEU A 18 4.40 4.06 -0.77
C LEU A 18 4.78 5.51 -1.06
N ASP A 19 5.62 6.11 -0.22
CA ASP A 19 6.06 7.50 -0.41
C ASP A 19 6.90 7.64 -1.69
N LYS A 20 7.68 6.61 -2.02
CA LYS A 20 8.43 6.54 -3.28
C LYS A 20 7.50 6.39 -4.47
N LEU A 21 6.47 5.55 -4.38
CA LEU A 21 5.52 5.33 -5.47
C LEU A 21 4.65 6.57 -5.74
N GLU A 22 4.24 7.30 -4.69
CA GLU A 22 3.50 8.57 -4.84
C GLU A 22 4.31 9.69 -5.51
N SER A 23 5.65 9.59 -5.53
CA SER A 23 6.47 10.55 -6.27
C SER A 23 6.28 10.45 -7.79
N ILE A 24 5.67 9.37 -8.29
CA ILE A 24 5.32 9.17 -9.70
C ILE A 24 3.97 9.85 -9.98
N PRO A 25 3.91 10.88 -10.84
CA PRO A 25 2.66 11.57 -11.14
C PRO A 25 1.57 10.63 -11.67
N GLY A 26 0.40 10.66 -11.03
CA GLY A 26 -0.76 9.85 -11.43
C GLY A 26 -0.72 8.39 -10.97
N PHE A 27 0.27 7.99 -10.17
CA PHE A 27 0.29 6.65 -9.59
C PHE A 27 -0.74 6.55 -8.45
N ASP A 28 -1.67 5.61 -8.57
CA ASP A 28 -2.66 5.32 -7.53
C ASP A 28 -2.15 4.22 -6.59
N ILE A 29 -1.79 4.60 -5.36
CA ILE A 29 -1.35 3.68 -4.32
C ILE A 29 -2.51 3.03 -3.54
N PHE A 30 -3.77 3.43 -3.77
CA PHE A 30 -4.96 2.89 -3.10
C PHE A 30 -6.07 2.51 -4.09
N PRO A 31 -5.81 1.60 -5.06
CA PRO A 31 -6.84 1.15 -5.97
C PRO A 31 -7.96 0.39 -5.23
N ASP A 32 -9.15 0.38 -5.82
CA ASP A 32 -10.23 -0.49 -5.34
C ASP A 32 -9.92 -1.98 -5.59
N ASP A 33 -10.69 -2.86 -4.96
CA ASP A 33 -10.47 -4.32 -5.00
C ASP A 33 -10.62 -4.89 -6.42
N ASN A 34 -11.51 -4.34 -7.24
CA ASN A 34 -11.70 -4.80 -8.62
C ASN A 34 -10.46 -4.45 -9.45
N ARG A 35 -10.01 -3.19 -9.35
CA ARG A 35 -8.84 -2.71 -10.07
C ARG A 35 -7.58 -3.44 -9.65
N PHE A 36 -7.42 -3.71 -8.36
CA PHE A 36 -6.31 -4.50 -7.84
C PHE A 36 -6.28 -5.91 -8.42
N ARG A 37 -7.42 -6.60 -8.48
CA ARG A 37 -7.53 -7.95 -9.06
C ARG A 37 -7.21 -7.96 -10.55
N GLU A 38 -7.66 -6.96 -11.30
CA GLU A 38 -7.31 -6.80 -12.72
C GLU A 38 -5.79 -6.67 -12.90
N ILE A 39 -5.15 -5.74 -12.17
CA ILE A 39 -3.71 -5.51 -12.27
C ILE A 39 -2.92 -6.78 -11.95
N ILE A 40 -3.31 -7.52 -10.91
CA ILE A 40 -2.65 -8.78 -10.55
C ILE A 40 -2.79 -9.81 -11.68
N LYS A 41 -3.97 -9.95 -12.30
CA LYS A 41 -4.17 -10.89 -13.40
C LYS A 41 -3.36 -10.52 -14.64
N ASP A 42 -3.31 -9.23 -14.97
CA ASP A 42 -2.73 -8.74 -16.22
C ASP A 42 -1.22 -8.60 -16.13
N VAL A 43 -0.71 -8.03 -15.04
CA VAL A 43 0.72 -7.66 -14.87
C VAL A 43 1.46 -8.68 -14.00
N GLY A 44 0.75 -9.39 -13.13
CA GLY A 44 1.35 -10.37 -12.21
C GLY A 44 1.85 -9.79 -10.89
N VAL A 45 1.94 -8.46 -10.77
CA VAL A 45 2.50 -7.76 -9.60
C VAL A 45 1.68 -6.51 -9.29
N ALA A 46 1.43 -6.26 -8.00
CA ALA A 46 0.90 -4.99 -7.54
C ALA A 46 1.47 -4.64 -6.15
N ILE A 47 1.84 -3.38 -5.96
CA ILE A 47 2.28 -2.82 -4.67
C ILE A 47 1.27 -1.73 -4.30
N ILE A 48 0.49 -1.97 -3.26
CA ILE A 48 -0.58 -1.07 -2.84
C ILE A 48 -0.46 -0.76 -1.35
N GLY A 49 -1.08 0.33 -0.91
CA GLY A 49 -1.26 0.61 0.50
C GLY A 49 -2.34 -0.25 1.15
N GLN A 50 -2.44 -0.14 2.46
CA GLN A 50 -3.46 -0.84 3.26
C GLN A 50 -4.85 -0.28 2.94
N THR A 51 -5.79 -1.12 2.52
CA THR A 51 -7.16 -0.72 2.19
C THR A 51 -8.12 -1.10 3.33
N SER A 52 -9.34 -0.59 3.30
CA SER A 52 -10.38 -0.93 4.29
C SER A 52 -10.87 -2.38 4.19
N SER A 53 -10.70 -3.01 3.02
CA SER A 53 -11.06 -4.41 2.77
C SER A 53 -9.90 -5.38 2.92
N LEU A 54 -8.65 -4.93 2.68
CA LEU A 54 -7.46 -5.75 2.69
C LEU A 54 -6.52 -5.32 3.83
N ALA A 55 -6.36 -6.20 4.84
CA ALA A 55 -5.60 -5.96 6.08
C ALA A 55 -6.11 -4.78 6.96
N PRO A 56 -7.42 -4.71 7.31
CA PRO A 56 -7.98 -3.61 8.09
C PRO A 56 -7.44 -3.48 9.52
N ALA A 57 -6.95 -4.58 10.10
CA ALA A 57 -6.33 -4.58 11.43
C ALA A 57 -4.95 -3.90 11.42
N ASP A 58 -4.17 -4.10 10.34
CA ASP A 58 -2.82 -3.56 10.20
C ASP A 58 -2.85 -2.03 10.13
N LYS A 59 -3.89 -1.46 9.52
CA LYS A 59 -4.12 0.01 9.43
C LYS A 59 -4.24 0.67 10.79
N ARG A 60 -4.92 0.01 11.74
CA ARG A 60 -5.08 0.55 13.09
C ARG A 60 -3.77 0.49 13.87
N PHE A 61 -3.04 -0.62 13.78
CA PHE A 61 -1.76 -0.77 14.47
C PHE A 61 -0.66 0.14 13.91
N TYR A 62 -0.60 0.34 12.59
CA TYR A 62 0.37 1.22 11.96
C TYR A 62 0.11 2.70 12.31
N ALA A 63 -1.16 3.12 12.32
CA ALA A 63 -1.55 4.49 12.68
C ALA A 63 -1.27 4.83 14.15
N THR A 64 -1.43 3.88 15.08
CA THR A 64 -1.15 4.12 16.50
C THR A 64 0.35 4.21 16.79
N ARG A 65 1.21 3.48 16.07
CA ARG A 65 2.68 3.58 16.24
C ARG A 65 3.23 4.94 15.81
N ASP A 66 2.68 5.52 14.75
CA ASP A 66 3.12 6.79 14.16
C ASP A 66 2.94 7.99 15.11
N ILE A 67 1.89 7.99 15.93
CA ILE A 67 1.58 9.08 16.89
C ILE A 67 2.25 8.92 18.27
N THR A 68 3.00 7.84 18.50
CA THR A 68 3.66 7.56 19.78
C THR A 68 5.19 7.59 19.70
N ALA A 69 5.76 8.00 18.57
CA ALA A 69 7.20 8.13 18.37
C ALA A 69 7.74 9.49 18.84
#